data_AF-A0A522DWV1-F1
#
_entry.id   AF-A0A522DWV1-F1
#
_cell.length_a   1.000
_cell.length_b   1.000
_cell.length_c   1.000
_cell.angle_alpha   90.00
_cell.angle_beta   90.00
_cell.angle_gamma   90.00
#
_symmetry.space_group_name_H-M   'P 1'
#
loop_
_entity.id
_entity.type
_entity.pdbx_description
1 polymer ?
#
loop_
_entity_poly.entity_id
_entity_poly.type
_entity_poly.pdbx_seq_one_letter_code
_entity_poly.pdbx_strand_id
1 'polypeptide(L)'
;MRNLLLFSVLFLLAGCAAYTRYQLDQHYGLENPARFDHPAITATSVTYRHDVKPITDSRCAVCHGCFDAPCQLQMGSYEGITRGATKEKIYDDLRLFLMAPSRLFTDAQSNTEWRSKDFYPVLNERNPDTVANREAGVMARMLALKGRHSFPKSGLLPTERFDFSLYRTESCPAIEEFDQYADAHPEWGMPYGLPALSNKEQQTLQTWLEAGAPVEAARPLAKNQLDRVAQWEGFLNGASLKSQLMSRYIFEHWFLAHLYFDDLGEGEHEFFELVRSKTPPGRPIQLIATRRPFDDPHVPRVFYRLRPAQGSLLAKTHNPYALNAARMQRIKSWFIDEPYRVAQLPSYEPGIAANPFVAFEQLPVRSRYRLMLEEAQFTIMGFIKGPVCRGQVAINVINDYFWVGFLDPDHPIQESQKFLATTLKQLELPIGEENFTGLLKWRSYAREETNYLHAKSKLMNTVLVGNNLTNLSMLWDGDGNNPNAALTVFRNFDSASVVQGLVGEQPQTAMILGYPLLERIHYLLVAGFDVFGTVAHQLQARLYMDFLRMEGEFNVLALLPVEARNTVRDRWYRNAADEVYAHLDDSQALFFQQSGIVYKTD
;
A
#
# COMPACT_ATOMS: atom_id res chain seq x y z
N MET A 1 15.02 -46.55 8.68
CA MET A 1 16.19 -46.04 7.93
C MET A 1 15.97 -44.63 7.37
N ARG A 2 14.87 -44.33 6.65
CA ARG A 2 14.62 -42.97 6.09
C ARG A 2 14.57 -41.85 7.14
N ASN A 3 13.94 -42.07 8.28
CA ASN A 3 13.90 -41.08 9.37
C ASN A 3 15.27 -40.92 10.05
N LEU A 4 16.04 -41.99 10.25
CA LEU A 4 17.41 -41.91 10.79
C LEU A 4 18.34 -41.11 9.87
N LEU A 5 18.24 -41.34 8.56
CA LEU A 5 19.00 -40.59 7.55
C LEU A 5 18.60 -39.10 7.55
N LEU A 6 17.30 -38.79 7.69
CA LEU A 6 16.82 -37.41 7.82
C LEU A 6 17.36 -36.73 9.08
N PHE A 7 17.33 -37.42 10.22
CA PHE A 7 17.89 -36.91 11.47
C PHE A 7 19.42 -36.72 11.38
N SER A 8 20.16 -37.67 10.78
CA SER A 8 21.61 -37.52 10.58
C SER A 8 21.96 -36.35 9.67
N VAL A 9 21.19 -36.12 8.59
CA VAL A 9 21.38 -34.96 7.70
C VAL A 9 21.06 -33.65 8.43
N LEU A 10 19.98 -33.60 9.22
CA LEU A 10 19.63 -32.43 10.04
C LEU A 10 20.71 -32.11 11.09
N PHE A 11 21.27 -33.12 11.76
CA PHE A 11 22.37 -32.93 12.72
C PHE A 11 23.66 -32.45 12.03
N LEU A 12 23.97 -32.95 10.84
CA LEU A 12 25.14 -32.51 10.06
C LEU A 12 24.99 -31.06 9.57
N LEU A 13 23.81 -30.67 9.07
CA LEU A 13 23.53 -29.31 8.62
C LEU A 13 23.56 -28.31 9.79
N ALA A 14 22.94 -28.66 10.93
CA ALA A 14 23.00 -27.84 12.14
C ALA A 14 24.44 -27.71 12.69
N GLY A 15 25.23 -28.78 12.61
CA GLY A 15 26.65 -28.76 12.98
C GLY A 15 27.50 -27.86 12.09
N CYS A 16 27.24 -27.82 10.78
CA CYS A 16 27.96 -26.95 9.85
C CYS A 16 27.72 -25.47 10.14
N ALA A 17 26.45 -25.03 10.24
CA ALA A 17 26.12 -23.63 10.50
C ALA A 17 26.64 -23.15 11.87
N ALA A 18 26.55 -24.00 12.91
CA ALA A 18 27.12 -23.69 14.21
C ALA A 18 28.65 -23.57 14.18
N TYR A 19 29.32 -24.38 13.35
CA TYR A 19 30.76 -24.33 13.17
C TYR A 19 31.20 -23.06 12.43
N THR A 20 30.52 -22.66 11.34
CA THR A 20 30.84 -21.39 10.65
C THR A 20 30.61 -20.19 11.55
N ARG A 21 29.52 -20.18 12.34
CA ARG A 21 29.29 -19.14 13.35
C ARG A 21 30.41 -19.08 14.37
N TYR A 22 30.82 -20.23 14.91
CA TYR A 22 31.94 -20.30 15.85
C TYR A 22 33.24 -19.77 15.23
N GLN A 23 33.53 -20.10 13.97
CA GLN A 23 34.69 -19.55 13.27
C GLN A 23 34.62 -18.03 13.13
N LEU A 24 33.46 -17.49 12.72
CA LEU A 24 33.26 -16.04 12.63
C LEU A 24 33.46 -15.36 13.99
N ASP A 25 32.96 -15.96 15.06
CA ASP A 25 33.07 -15.41 16.41
C ASP A 25 34.52 -15.44 16.93
N GLN A 26 35.31 -16.46 16.56
CA GLN A 26 36.74 -16.51 16.88
C GLN A 26 37.56 -15.45 16.13
N HIS A 27 37.24 -15.20 14.86
CA HIS A 27 38.00 -14.25 14.03
C HIS A 27 37.58 -12.80 14.27
N TYR A 28 36.28 -12.54 14.44
CA TYR A 28 35.71 -11.20 14.43
C TYR A 28 34.99 -10.84 15.73
N GLY A 29 34.97 -11.71 16.75
CA GLY A 29 34.29 -11.48 18.01
C GLY A 29 32.80 -11.85 17.98
N LEU A 30 32.18 -11.86 19.16
CA LEU A 30 30.77 -12.22 19.30
C LEU A 30 29.85 -11.20 18.61
N GLU A 31 28.77 -11.70 18.04
CA GLU A 31 27.70 -10.89 17.45
C GLU A 31 26.98 -10.04 18.51
N ASN A 32 26.74 -8.77 18.19
CA ASN A 32 25.98 -7.83 18.99
C ASN A 32 24.81 -7.22 18.17
N PRO A 33 23.59 -7.79 18.29
CA PRO A 33 22.37 -7.28 17.66
C PRO A 33 22.07 -5.79 17.89
N ALA A 34 22.52 -5.23 19.00
CA ALA A 34 22.25 -3.83 19.36
C ALA A 34 23.26 -2.85 18.77
N ARG A 35 24.28 -3.33 18.02
CA ARG A 35 25.39 -2.48 17.53
C ARG A 35 24.89 -1.26 16.75
N PHE A 36 23.88 -1.42 15.90
CA PHE A 36 23.37 -0.35 15.05
C PHE A 36 22.18 0.42 15.67
N ASP A 37 21.72 0.04 16.87
CA ASP A 37 20.75 0.82 17.64
C ASP A 37 21.38 2.12 18.19
N HIS A 38 22.71 2.11 18.33
CA HIS A 38 23.54 3.24 18.73
C HIS A 38 24.69 3.40 17.73
N PRO A 39 24.43 3.96 16.54
CA PRO A 39 25.43 4.07 15.49
C PRO A 39 26.65 4.86 15.97
N ALA A 40 27.84 4.33 15.69
CA ALA A 40 29.08 5.00 16.04
C ALA A 40 29.21 6.31 15.26
N ILE A 41 29.54 7.40 15.97
CA ILE A 41 29.91 8.68 15.36
C ILE A 41 31.40 8.60 15.04
N THR A 42 31.76 7.79 14.05
CA THR A 42 33.13 7.72 13.54
C THR A 42 33.35 8.89 12.60
N ALA A 43 34.45 9.64 12.79
CA ALA A 43 34.88 10.62 11.80
C ALA A 43 35.31 9.89 10.52
N THR A 44 34.48 10.01 9.48
CA THR A 44 34.76 9.51 8.12
C THR A 44 34.52 10.65 7.14
N SER A 45 35.22 10.61 6.00
CA SER A 45 34.99 11.55 4.90
C SER A 45 33.71 11.26 4.11
N VAL A 46 33.04 10.14 4.39
CA VAL A 46 31.83 9.68 3.69
C VAL A 46 30.66 9.64 4.67
N THR A 47 29.62 10.42 4.38
CA THR A 47 28.41 10.51 5.22
C THR A 47 27.24 9.75 4.59
N TYR A 48 26.32 9.23 5.41
CA TYR A 48 25.27 8.36 4.90
C TYR A 48 24.27 9.15 4.04
N ARG A 49 23.70 10.25 4.53
CA ARG A 49 22.60 10.95 3.84
C ARG A 49 23.08 11.72 2.62
N HIS A 50 24.31 12.26 2.63
CA HIS A 50 24.83 13.02 1.49
C HIS A 50 25.53 12.13 0.45
N ASP A 51 26.35 11.16 0.85
CA ASP A 51 27.21 10.42 -0.09
C ASP A 51 26.69 9.01 -0.41
N VAL A 52 26.19 8.27 0.59
CA VAL A 52 25.77 6.87 0.43
C VAL A 52 24.33 6.76 -0.07
N LYS A 53 23.43 7.52 0.53
CA LYS A 53 21.99 7.47 0.27
C LYS A 53 21.64 7.72 -1.20
N PRO A 54 22.25 8.70 -1.92
CA PRO A 54 21.99 8.85 -3.35
C PRO A 54 22.37 7.61 -4.17
N ILE A 55 23.40 6.88 -3.76
CA ILE A 55 23.81 5.62 -4.42
C ILE A 55 22.79 4.53 -4.11
N THR A 56 22.42 4.34 -2.84
CA THR A 56 21.43 3.31 -2.47
C THR A 56 20.07 3.59 -3.10
N ASP A 57 19.67 4.86 -3.21
CA ASP A 57 18.39 5.26 -3.81
C ASP A 57 18.36 4.96 -5.31
N SER A 58 19.42 5.33 -6.04
CA SER A 58 19.49 5.16 -7.50
C SER A 58 19.85 3.75 -7.95
N ARG A 59 20.54 2.96 -7.12
CA ARG A 59 21.07 1.63 -7.50
C ARG A 59 20.40 0.45 -6.79
N CYS A 60 19.92 0.64 -5.56
CA CYS A 60 19.47 -0.47 -4.72
C CYS A 60 17.96 -0.39 -4.42
N ALA A 61 17.44 0.77 -4.02
CA ALA A 61 16.06 0.94 -3.57
C ALA A 61 15.03 0.66 -4.68
N VAL A 62 15.42 0.74 -5.95
CA VAL A 62 14.60 0.31 -7.08
C VAL A 62 14.17 -1.17 -6.96
N CYS A 63 15.05 -2.05 -6.49
CA CYS A 63 14.76 -3.46 -6.23
C CYS A 63 14.41 -3.70 -4.75
N HIS A 64 15.03 -2.95 -3.84
CA HIS A 64 14.96 -3.12 -2.39
C HIS A 64 14.07 -2.06 -1.72
N GLY A 65 12.93 -1.75 -2.34
CA GLY A 65 12.16 -0.55 -1.99
C GLY A 65 10.81 -0.77 -1.30
N CYS A 66 10.25 -1.98 -1.37
CA CYS A 66 8.96 -2.25 -0.74
C CYS A 66 8.85 -3.74 -0.32
N PHE A 67 7.65 -4.28 -0.14
CA PHE A 67 7.43 -5.67 0.28
C PHE A 67 7.73 -6.71 -0.79
N ASP A 68 7.96 -6.27 -2.02
CA ASP A 68 8.48 -7.06 -3.16
C ASP A 68 10.01 -7.16 -3.14
N ALA A 69 10.67 -6.52 -2.18
CA ALA A 69 12.11 -6.57 -2.07
C ALA A 69 12.58 -8.01 -1.76
N PRO A 70 13.58 -8.53 -2.51
CA PRO A 70 14.14 -9.85 -2.23
C PRO A 70 14.62 -9.96 -0.79
N CYS A 71 14.31 -11.10 -0.16
CA CYS A 71 14.67 -11.37 1.24
C CYS A 71 14.13 -10.33 2.24
N GLN A 72 13.06 -9.61 1.87
CA GLN A 72 12.56 -8.41 2.55
C GLN A 72 13.64 -7.34 2.82
N LEU A 73 14.81 -7.36 2.17
CA LEU A 73 15.87 -6.39 2.45
C LEU A 73 15.49 -5.04 1.87
N GLN A 74 15.28 -4.03 2.72
CA GLN A 74 14.90 -2.68 2.28
C GLN A 74 16.08 -1.73 2.36
N MET A 75 16.48 -1.12 1.24
CA MET A 75 17.68 -0.28 1.16
C MET A 75 17.38 1.21 0.90
N GLY A 76 16.12 1.63 1.03
CA GLY A 76 15.72 3.04 0.93
C GLY A 76 16.04 3.88 2.19
N SER A 77 16.48 3.25 3.27
CA SER A 77 16.82 3.95 4.51
C SER A 77 17.95 3.23 5.24
N TYR A 78 18.57 3.94 6.18
CA TYR A 78 19.60 3.38 7.05
C TYR A 78 19.01 2.24 7.89
N GLU A 79 17.83 2.48 8.47
CA GLU A 79 17.12 1.53 9.32
C GLU A 79 16.70 0.27 8.56
N GLY A 80 16.42 0.37 7.26
CA GLY A 80 16.13 -0.79 6.42
C GLY A 80 17.37 -1.64 6.18
N ILE A 81 18.54 -1.01 6.00
CA ILE A 81 19.83 -1.70 5.85
C ILE A 81 20.22 -2.37 7.18
N THR A 82 20.08 -1.69 8.32
CA THR A 82 20.45 -2.26 9.63
C THR A 82 19.47 -3.33 10.11
N ARG A 83 18.17 -3.21 9.78
CA ARG A 83 17.21 -4.29 9.97
C ARG A 83 17.72 -5.57 9.34
N GLY A 84 18.32 -5.48 8.16
CA GLY A 84 18.86 -6.63 7.43
C GLY A 84 17.79 -7.38 6.64
N ALA A 85 17.99 -8.68 6.47
CA ALA A 85 17.22 -9.52 5.58
C ALA A 85 16.58 -10.70 6.33
N THR A 86 15.57 -11.31 5.73
CA THR A 86 14.97 -12.57 6.20
C THR A 86 14.67 -13.47 5.00
N LYS A 87 14.63 -14.78 5.22
CA LYS A 87 14.20 -15.75 4.20
C LYS A 87 12.67 -15.83 4.10
N GLU A 88 11.95 -15.25 5.04
CA GLU A 88 10.49 -15.25 5.05
C GLU A 88 9.95 -14.41 3.88
N LYS A 89 9.05 -14.97 3.07
CA LYS A 89 8.44 -14.26 1.95
C LYS A 89 7.19 -13.53 2.40
N ILE A 90 7.01 -12.29 1.97
CA ILE A 90 5.77 -11.53 2.19
C ILE A 90 4.70 -11.90 1.14
N TYR A 91 5.09 -12.03 -0.13
CA TYR A 91 4.21 -12.53 -1.18
C TYR A 91 4.42 -14.04 -1.33
N ASP A 92 3.63 -14.82 -0.61
CA ASP A 92 3.63 -16.28 -0.65
C ASP A 92 2.25 -16.79 -1.07
N ASP A 93 2.17 -17.29 -2.30
CA ASP A 93 0.93 -17.77 -2.94
C ASP A 93 0.41 -19.10 -2.32
N LEU A 94 1.12 -19.66 -1.33
CA LEU A 94 0.73 -20.86 -0.59
C LEU A 94 0.45 -20.60 0.90
N ARG A 95 0.46 -19.34 1.35
CA ARG A 95 0.29 -19.01 2.78
C ARG A 95 -1.13 -19.35 3.28
N LEU A 96 -1.18 -20.34 4.18
CA LEU A 96 -2.42 -20.81 4.82
C LEU A 96 -2.75 -20.09 6.14
N PHE A 97 -1.75 -19.53 6.82
CA PHE A 97 -1.88 -18.89 8.13
C PHE A 97 -1.35 -17.46 8.10
N LEU A 98 -1.84 -16.61 9.01
CA LEU A 98 -1.34 -15.23 9.10
C LEU A 98 0.16 -15.20 9.45
N MET A 99 0.91 -14.32 8.79
CA MET A 99 2.27 -13.97 9.22
C MET A 99 2.24 -12.73 10.12
N ALA A 100 3.20 -12.64 11.03
CA ALA A 100 3.39 -11.43 11.83
C ALA A 100 3.83 -10.26 10.92
N PRO A 101 3.26 -9.05 11.08
CA PRO A 101 3.71 -7.90 10.31
C PRO A 101 5.19 -7.56 10.54
N SER A 102 5.87 -7.16 9.46
CA SER A 102 7.29 -6.80 9.41
C SER A 102 7.54 -5.43 8.74
N ARG A 103 6.56 -4.52 8.81
CA ARG A 103 6.62 -3.16 8.25
C ARG A 103 7.71 -2.35 8.96
N LEU A 104 8.63 -1.82 8.18
CA LEU A 104 9.71 -0.96 8.67
C LEU A 104 9.11 0.26 9.40
N PHE A 105 9.80 0.74 10.43
CA PHE A 105 9.39 1.87 11.28
C PHE A 105 8.06 1.72 12.05
N THR A 106 7.45 0.54 12.00
CA THR A 106 6.14 0.26 12.59
C THR A 106 6.21 -0.94 13.52
N ASP A 107 6.62 -2.10 13.02
CA ASP A 107 6.46 -3.37 13.74
C ASP A 107 7.62 -3.74 14.67
N ALA A 108 8.71 -2.98 14.64
CA ALA A 108 9.81 -3.01 15.60
C ALA A 108 10.58 -1.68 15.59
N GLN A 109 11.21 -1.34 16.71
CA GLN A 109 11.87 -0.06 16.98
C GLN A 109 13.40 -0.19 17.17
N SER A 110 13.93 -1.41 17.18
CA SER A 110 15.37 -1.69 17.31
C SER A 110 15.81 -2.88 16.45
N ASN A 111 17.09 -2.96 16.12
CA ASN A 111 17.68 -4.11 15.41
C ASN A 111 17.60 -5.37 16.27
N THR A 112 17.74 -5.25 17.59
CA THR A 112 17.52 -6.38 18.51
C THR A 112 16.11 -6.96 18.39
N GLU A 113 15.08 -6.11 18.30
CA GLU A 113 13.69 -6.54 18.04
C GLU A 113 13.51 -7.15 16.64
N TRP A 114 14.28 -6.71 15.65
CA TRP A 114 14.26 -7.33 14.32
C TRP A 114 14.91 -8.72 14.33
N ARG A 115 16.01 -8.92 15.07
CA ARG A 115 16.63 -10.26 15.23
C ARG A 115 15.67 -11.26 15.88
N SER A 116 14.81 -10.82 16.81
CA SER A 116 13.79 -11.70 17.41
C SER A 116 12.61 -12.03 16.47
N LYS A 117 12.55 -11.37 15.31
CA LYS A 117 11.63 -11.65 14.19
C LYS A 117 12.34 -12.38 13.04
N ASP A 118 13.42 -13.10 13.32
CA ASP A 118 14.20 -13.91 12.36
C ASP A 118 14.84 -13.12 11.20
N PHE A 119 15.00 -11.80 11.35
CA PHE A 119 15.88 -11.04 10.47
C PHE A 119 17.34 -11.27 10.87
N TYR A 120 18.24 -11.40 9.90
CA TYR A 120 19.69 -11.49 10.11
C TYR A 120 20.39 -10.27 9.53
N PRO A 121 21.54 -9.86 10.10
CA PRO A 121 22.23 -8.65 9.69
C PRO A 121 22.87 -8.79 8.30
N VAL A 122 22.82 -7.72 7.52
CA VAL A 122 23.60 -7.60 6.26
C VAL A 122 24.86 -6.75 6.44
N LEU A 123 24.97 -6.04 7.57
CA LEU A 123 26.15 -5.34 8.03
C LEU A 123 26.86 -6.17 9.10
N ASN A 124 28.12 -5.84 9.40
CA ASN A 124 28.86 -6.53 10.46
C ASN A 124 28.31 -6.13 11.85
N GLU A 125 27.79 -7.10 12.61
CA GLU A 125 27.37 -6.93 14.02
C GLU A 125 28.41 -7.40 15.04
N ARG A 126 29.60 -7.84 14.60
CA ARG A 126 30.71 -8.28 15.46
C ARG A 126 31.66 -7.12 15.76
N ASN A 127 32.94 -7.38 16.05
CA ASN A 127 33.92 -6.32 16.38
C ASN A 127 33.93 -5.22 15.30
N PRO A 128 33.94 -3.93 15.68
CA PRO A 128 33.78 -2.81 14.75
C PRO A 128 35.09 -2.34 14.12
N ASP A 129 35.95 -3.26 13.70
CA ASP A 129 37.18 -2.91 12.96
C ASP A 129 36.99 -3.02 11.44
N THR A 130 37.89 -2.37 10.69
CA THR A 130 37.86 -2.28 9.23
C THR A 130 37.78 -3.66 8.55
N VAL A 131 38.52 -4.66 9.04
CA VAL A 131 38.57 -5.99 8.43
C VAL A 131 37.27 -6.73 8.72
N ALA A 132 36.83 -6.75 9.96
CA ALA A 132 35.55 -7.37 10.34
C ALA A 132 34.37 -6.73 9.60
N ASN A 133 34.36 -5.41 9.45
CA ASN A 133 33.32 -4.70 8.71
C ASN A 133 33.21 -5.13 7.24
N ARG A 134 34.34 -5.47 6.62
CA ARG A 134 34.41 -5.93 5.23
C ARG A 134 34.09 -7.42 5.09
N GLU A 135 34.66 -8.25 5.95
CA GLU A 135 34.64 -9.71 5.82
C GLU A 135 33.47 -10.39 6.56
N ALA A 136 32.86 -9.74 7.55
CA ALA A 136 31.72 -10.27 8.30
C ALA A 136 30.39 -9.57 7.97
N GLY A 137 30.36 -8.72 6.94
CA GLY A 137 29.14 -8.04 6.45
C GLY A 137 28.73 -8.52 5.06
N VAL A 138 27.52 -9.09 4.93
CA VAL A 138 26.99 -9.59 3.64
C VAL A 138 26.98 -8.50 2.56
N MET A 139 26.61 -7.26 2.89
CA MET A 139 26.55 -6.16 1.92
C MET A 139 27.93 -5.86 1.31
N ALA A 140 28.98 -5.77 2.14
CA ALA A 140 30.35 -5.53 1.67
C ALA A 140 30.83 -6.65 0.75
N ARG A 141 30.53 -7.90 1.13
CA ARG A 141 30.92 -9.08 0.36
C ARG A 141 30.13 -9.23 -0.95
N MET A 142 28.85 -8.88 -0.98
CA MET A 142 28.05 -8.84 -2.22
C MET A 142 28.59 -7.82 -3.23
N LEU A 143 29.00 -6.63 -2.75
CA LEU A 143 29.64 -5.61 -3.59
C LEU A 143 30.99 -6.09 -4.10
N ALA A 144 31.81 -6.72 -3.24
CA ALA A 144 33.09 -7.28 -3.63
C ALA A 144 32.94 -8.41 -4.66
N LEU A 145 31.95 -9.29 -4.49
CA LEU A 145 31.64 -10.37 -5.43
C LEU A 145 31.30 -9.82 -6.83
N LYS A 146 30.48 -8.76 -6.90
CA LYS A 146 30.15 -8.09 -8.17
C LYS A 146 31.40 -7.56 -8.86
N GLY A 147 32.32 -6.99 -8.09
CA GLY A 147 33.57 -6.41 -8.61
C GLY A 147 34.59 -7.42 -9.14
N ARG A 148 34.42 -8.73 -8.88
CA ARG A 148 35.33 -9.79 -9.38
C ARG A 148 35.10 -10.15 -10.85
N HIS A 149 33.98 -9.74 -11.42
CA HIS A 149 33.57 -10.12 -12.77
C HIS A 149 33.28 -8.89 -13.64
N SER A 150 33.49 -9.03 -14.95
CA SER A 150 33.15 -8.01 -15.94
C SER A 150 31.78 -8.31 -16.54
N PHE A 151 30.93 -7.28 -16.61
CA PHE A 151 29.58 -7.39 -17.16
C PHE A 151 29.43 -6.52 -18.42
N PRO A 152 28.61 -6.96 -19.40
CA PRO A 152 28.19 -6.09 -20.49
C PRO A 152 27.59 -4.78 -19.98
N LYS A 153 27.91 -3.67 -20.66
CA LYS A 153 27.34 -2.34 -20.33
C LYS A 153 25.94 -2.13 -20.92
N SER A 154 25.51 -3.01 -21.84
CA SER A 154 24.24 -2.93 -22.56
C SER A 154 23.80 -4.32 -23.02
N GLY A 155 22.50 -4.47 -23.26
CA GLY A 155 21.88 -5.72 -23.68
C GLY A 155 21.48 -6.61 -22.50
N LEU A 156 20.78 -7.70 -22.82
CA LEU A 156 20.33 -8.68 -21.84
C LEU A 156 21.49 -9.60 -21.44
N LEU A 157 21.58 -9.93 -20.15
CA LEU A 157 22.49 -10.99 -19.70
C LEU A 157 21.95 -12.37 -20.10
N PRO A 158 22.81 -13.39 -20.26
CA PRO A 158 22.38 -14.73 -20.66
C PRO A 158 21.40 -15.34 -19.65
N THR A 159 20.21 -15.71 -20.10
CA THR A 159 19.13 -16.25 -19.25
C THR A 159 19.46 -17.62 -18.67
N GLU A 160 20.44 -18.34 -19.24
CA GLU A 160 20.93 -19.60 -18.67
C GLU A 160 21.76 -19.38 -17.40
N ARG A 161 22.26 -18.15 -17.18
CA ARG A 161 23.11 -17.78 -16.04
C ARG A 161 22.41 -16.86 -15.03
N PHE A 162 21.42 -16.10 -15.50
CA PHE A 162 20.66 -15.15 -14.70
C PHE A 162 19.16 -15.38 -14.86
N ASP A 163 18.48 -15.58 -13.72
CA ASP A 163 17.04 -15.74 -13.69
C ASP A 163 16.36 -14.37 -13.47
N PHE A 164 15.70 -13.89 -14.53
CA PHE A 164 14.92 -12.66 -14.54
C PHE A 164 13.42 -12.90 -14.43
N SER A 165 12.99 -14.14 -14.17
CA SER A 165 11.57 -14.43 -14.00
C SER A 165 11.01 -13.72 -12.77
N LEU A 166 9.75 -13.29 -12.87
CA LEU A 166 9.03 -12.60 -11.78
C LEU A 166 8.84 -13.50 -10.55
N TYR A 167 8.97 -14.82 -10.69
CA TYR A 167 8.74 -15.83 -9.65
C TYR A 167 9.99 -16.65 -9.33
N ARG A 168 11.17 -16.10 -9.63
CA ARG A 168 12.44 -16.77 -9.33
C ARG A 168 12.56 -17.15 -7.85
N THR A 169 13.29 -18.23 -7.58
CA THR A 169 13.69 -18.55 -6.21
C THR A 169 14.75 -17.55 -5.76
N GLU A 170 14.44 -16.78 -4.72
CA GLU A 170 15.38 -15.83 -4.12
C GLU A 170 16.47 -16.58 -3.35
N SER A 171 17.71 -16.07 -3.44
CA SER A 171 18.84 -16.56 -2.65
C SER A 171 19.25 -15.49 -1.64
N CYS A 172 19.10 -15.84 -0.37
CA CYS A 172 19.15 -14.92 0.76
C CYS A 172 20.19 -15.41 1.77
N PRO A 173 21.49 -15.35 1.46
CA PRO A 173 22.53 -15.89 2.32
C PRO A 173 22.73 -15.00 3.55
N ALA A 174 22.73 -15.61 4.73
CA ALA A 174 23.34 -15.01 5.91
C ALA A 174 24.88 -15.01 5.78
N ILE A 175 25.58 -14.31 6.67
CA ILE A 175 27.05 -14.23 6.60
C ILE A 175 27.70 -15.62 6.76
N GLU A 176 27.11 -16.49 7.57
CA GLU A 176 27.51 -17.88 7.79
C GLU A 176 27.39 -18.75 6.52
N GLU A 177 26.57 -18.34 5.55
CA GLU A 177 26.27 -19.07 4.31
C GLU A 177 26.96 -18.45 3.08
N PHE A 178 27.61 -17.29 3.24
CA PHE A 178 28.05 -16.47 2.13
C PHE A 178 29.12 -17.14 1.26
N ASP A 179 30.08 -17.86 1.85
CA ASP A 179 31.16 -18.51 1.10
C ASP A 179 30.60 -19.55 0.12
N GLN A 180 29.72 -20.41 0.62
CA GLN A 180 29.03 -21.41 -0.20
C GLN A 180 28.18 -20.75 -1.29
N TYR A 181 27.50 -19.65 -0.96
CA TYR A 181 26.74 -18.88 -1.93
C TYR A 181 27.64 -18.31 -3.04
N ALA A 182 28.77 -17.70 -2.69
CA ALA A 182 29.68 -17.09 -3.66
C ALA A 182 30.34 -18.14 -4.57
N ASP A 183 30.63 -19.34 -4.05
CA ASP A 183 31.16 -20.44 -4.85
C ASP A 183 30.11 -21.00 -5.83
N ALA A 184 28.86 -21.12 -5.39
CA ALA A 184 27.76 -21.59 -6.23
C ALA A 184 27.31 -20.55 -7.27
N HIS A 185 27.44 -19.26 -6.93
CA HIS A 185 26.94 -18.14 -7.72
C HIS A 185 27.97 -17.01 -7.87
N PRO A 186 29.12 -17.26 -8.52
CA PRO A 186 30.26 -16.32 -8.54
C PRO A 186 29.92 -14.95 -9.15
N GLU A 187 28.93 -14.87 -10.04
CA GLU A 187 28.54 -13.63 -10.71
C GLU A 187 27.31 -12.95 -10.12
N TRP A 188 26.72 -13.50 -9.06
CA TRP A 188 25.45 -13.01 -8.49
C TRP A 188 25.66 -11.94 -7.40
N GLY A 189 26.76 -11.19 -7.48
CA GLY A 189 26.96 -10.00 -6.66
C GLY A 189 25.95 -8.89 -6.97
N MET A 190 25.90 -7.88 -6.09
CA MET A 190 24.97 -6.76 -6.21
C MET A 190 25.60 -5.53 -6.91
N PRO A 191 24.87 -4.80 -7.77
CA PRO A 191 23.47 -5.02 -8.15
C PRO A 191 23.27 -6.24 -9.07
N TYR A 192 22.34 -7.12 -8.67
CA TYR A 192 22.05 -8.35 -9.41
C TYR A 192 21.45 -8.02 -10.78
N GLY A 193 21.93 -8.69 -11.83
CA GLY A 193 21.35 -8.54 -13.17
C GLY A 193 21.65 -7.22 -13.88
N LEU A 194 22.31 -6.27 -13.20
CA LEU A 194 22.63 -4.93 -13.71
C LEU A 194 24.15 -4.76 -13.85
N PRO A 195 24.62 -3.71 -14.55
CA PRO A 195 26.04 -3.36 -14.56
C PRO A 195 26.59 -3.12 -13.15
N ALA A 196 27.90 -3.32 -12.98
CA ALA A 196 28.59 -2.97 -11.75
C ALA A 196 28.47 -1.46 -11.45
N LEU A 197 28.59 -1.10 -10.17
CA LEU A 197 28.70 0.29 -9.75
C LEU A 197 29.94 0.94 -10.40
N SER A 198 29.90 2.26 -10.60
CA SER A 198 31.12 2.98 -10.97
C SER A 198 32.17 2.86 -9.87
N ASN A 199 33.45 2.99 -10.23
CA ASN A 199 34.55 2.94 -9.25
C ASN A 199 34.35 3.94 -8.10
N LYS A 200 33.79 5.12 -8.39
CA LYS A 200 33.47 6.13 -7.37
C LYS A 200 32.37 5.64 -6.43
N GLU A 201 31.24 5.19 -6.97
CA GLU A 201 30.12 4.67 -6.16
C GLU A 201 30.57 3.49 -5.30
N GLN A 202 31.34 2.55 -5.88
CA GLN A 202 31.87 1.40 -5.16
C GLN A 202 32.82 1.83 -4.04
N GLN A 203 33.76 2.75 -4.29
CA GLN A 203 34.68 3.24 -3.27
C GLN A 203 33.94 3.97 -2.14
N THR A 204 32.92 4.77 -2.47
CA THR A 204 32.07 5.46 -1.47
C THR A 204 31.39 4.46 -0.54
N LEU A 205 30.73 3.43 -1.10
CA LEU A 205 30.08 2.40 -0.30
C LEU A 205 31.07 1.60 0.55
N GLN A 206 32.20 1.18 -0.03
CA GLN A 206 33.21 0.41 0.70
C GLN A 206 33.81 1.22 1.85
N THR A 207 34.16 2.48 1.61
CA THR A 207 34.71 3.38 2.66
C THR A 207 33.72 3.55 3.81
N TRP A 208 32.43 3.71 3.50
CA TRP A 208 31.37 3.81 4.51
C TRP A 208 31.19 2.51 5.30
N LEU A 209 31.18 1.36 4.62
CA LEU A 209 31.05 0.04 5.25
C LEU A 209 32.27 -0.26 6.16
N GLU A 210 33.48 -0.04 5.66
CA GLU A 210 34.74 -0.21 6.40
C GLU A 210 34.81 0.67 7.66
N ALA A 211 34.25 1.88 7.61
CA ALA A 211 34.11 2.78 8.75
C ALA A 211 33.04 2.34 9.78
N GLY A 212 32.35 1.22 9.54
CA GLY A 212 31.33 0.67 10.41
C GLY A 212 29.93 1.22 10.15
N ALA A 213 29.67 1.69 8.92
CA ALA A 213 28.39 2.23 8.48
C ALA A 213 27.83 3.36 9.38
N PRO A 214 28.58 4.44 9.67
CA PRO A 214 28.08 5.53 10.49
C PRO A 214 26.90 6.25 9.81
N VAL A 215 25.99 6.81 10.62
CA VAL A 215 24.88 7.63 10.15
C VAL A 215 24.76 8.90 11.00
N GLU A 216 24.57 10.02 10.34
CA GLU A 216 24.33 11.31 10.96
C GLU A 216 22.88 11.45 11.45
N ALA A 217 22.68 12.26 12.48
CA ALA A 217 21.34 12.59 12.99
C ALA A 217 20.44 13.15 11.87
N ALA A 218 19.14 12.87 11.96
CA ALA A 218 18.18 13.42 11.03
C ALA A 218 18.18 14.96 11.10
N ARG A 219 17.99 15.60 9.95
CA ARG A 219 17.88 17.07 9.89
C ARG A 219 16.61 17.47 10.67
N PRO A 220 16.70 18.44 11.60
CA PRO A 220 15.51 18.95 12.26
C PRO A 220 14.61 19.68 11.25
N LEU A 221 13.30 19.58 11.47
CA LEU A 221 12.31 20.34 10.70
C LEU A 221 12.53 21.84 10.87
N ALA A 222 12.30 22.59 9.80
CA ALA A 222 12.30 24.04 9.83
C ALA A 222 11.11 24.57 10.65
N LYS A 223 11.21 25.80 11.18
CA LYS A 223 10.17 26.37 12.04
C LYS A 223 8.81 26.44 11.35
N ASN A 224 8.77 26.85 10.09
CA ASN A 224 7.54 26.93 9.30
C ASN A 224 6.87 25.56 9.11
N GLN A 225 7.64 24.51 8.88
CA GLN A 225 7.15 23.13 8.84
C GLN A 225 6.55 22.71 10.19
N LEU A 226 7.24 23.00 11.30
CA LEU A 226 6.74 22.74 12.65
C LEU A 226 5.44 23.49 12.96
N ASP A 227 5.33 24.76 12.54
CA ASP A 227 4.12 25.56 12.71
C ASP A 227 2.93 24.95 11.93
N ARG A 228 3.16 24.46 10.70
CA ARG A 228 2.15 23.77 9.89
C ARG A 228 1.75 22.41 10.47
N VAL A 229 2.71 21.64 10.95
CA VAL A 229 2.45 20.39 11.69
C VAL A 229 1.57 20.68 12.91
N ALA A 230 1.91 21.69 13.72
CA ALA A 230 1.12 22.04 14.90
C ALA A 230 -0.31 22.46 14.55
N GLN A 231 -0.50 23.19 13.45
CA GLN A 231 -1.83 23.60 12.97
C GLN A 231 -2.70 22.39 12.59
N TRP A 232 -2.16 21.49 11.77
CA TRP A 232 -2.87 20.28 11.32
C TRP A 232 -3.12 19.29 12.45
N GLU A 233 -2.13 19.06 13.32
CA GLU A 233 -2.31 18.24 14.51
C GLU A 233 -3.35 18.84 15.46
N GLY A 234 -3.38 20.17 15.61
CA GLY A 234 -4.42 20.85 16.41
C GLY A 234 -5.83 20.60 15.86
N PHE A 235 -5.99 20.69 14.54
CA PHE A 235 -7.25 20.39 13.85
C PHE A 235 -7.68 18.93 14.00
N LEU A 236 -6.78 17.99 13.73
CA LEU A 236 -7.06 16.54 13.77
C LEU A 236 -7.25 16.01 15.20
N ASN A 237 -6.84 16.73 16.24
CA ASN A 237 -6.92 16.26 17.63
C ASN A 237 -7.94 17.02 18.50
N GLY A 238 -8.94 17.66 17.87
CA GLY A 238 -10.04 18.32 18.55
C GLY A 238 -10.74 17.41 19.58
N ALA A 239 -11.17 17.98 20.72
CA ALA A 239 -11.67 17.20 21.85
C ALA A 239 -13.10 16.64 21.68
N SER A 240 -13.92 17.24 20.80
CA SER A 240 -15.31 16.81 20.62
C SER A 240 -15.40 15.42 19.99
N LEU A 241 -16.46 14.66 20.30
CA LEU A 241 -16.72 13.35 19.67
C LEU A 241 -16.78 13.45 18.14
N LYS A 242 -17.31 14.57 17.64
CA LYS A 242 -17.37 14.89 16.21
C LYS A 242 -15.97 14.97 15.59
N SER A 243 -15.05 15.69 16.24
CA SER A 243 -13.66 15.80 15.79
C SER A 243 -12.95 14.45 15.85
N GLN A 244 -13.14 13.69 16.92
CA GLN A 244 -12.50 12.38 17.09
C GLN A 244 -12.97 11.37 16.03
N LEU A 245 -14.28 11.35 15.72
CA LEU A 245 -14.83 10.47 14.68
C LEU A 245 -14.38 10.89 13.28
N MET A 246 -14.35 12.21 12.99
CA MET A 246 -13.80 12.75 11.75
C MET A 246 -12.34 12.32 11.57
N SER A 247 -11.50 12.52 12.57
CA SER A 247 -10.06 12.24 12.44
C SER A 247 -9.77 10.75 12.33
N ARG A 248 -10.58 9.89 12.95
CA ARG A 248 -10.56 8.43 12.69
C ARG A 248 -10.83 8.14 11.22
N TYR A 249 -11.91 8.70 10.67
CA TYR A 249 -12.27 8.52 9.26
C TYR A 249 -11.15 9.02 8.33
N ILE A 250 -10.61 10.22 8.58
CA ILE A 250 -9.50 10.80 7.80
C ILE A 250 -8.27 9.90 7.86
N PHE A 251 -7.88 9.41 9.05
CA PHE A 251 -6.73 8.52 9.17
C PHE A 251 -6.91 7.22 8.40
N GLU A 252 -8.08 6.58 8.49
CA GLU A 252 -8.39 5.35 7.75
C GLU A 252 -8.37 5.54 6.23
N HIS A 253 -8.42 6.79 5.73
CA HIS A 253 -8.31 7.14 4.31
C HIS A 253 -6.94 7.71 3.92
N TRP A 254 -6.17 8.29 4.84
CA TRP A 254 -4.93 9.02 4.55
C TRP A 254 -3.65 8.34 5.08
N PHE A 255 -3.74 7.18 5.75
CA PHE A 255 -2.56 6.55 6.36
C PHE A 255 -1.45 6.14 5.37
N LEU A 256 -1.74 6.08 4.07
CA LEU A 256 -0.76 5.84 3.00
C LEU A 256 -0.31 7.11 2.28
N ALA A 257 -0.82 8.28 2.67
CA ALA A 257 -0.48 9.54 2.04
C ALA A 257 0.92 10.00 2.44
N HIS A 258 1.66 10.48 1.45
CA HIS A 258 2.79 11.37 1.69
C HIS A 258 2.27 12.80 1.70
N LEU A 259 1.93 13.27 2.89
CA LEU A 259 1.36 14.58 3.12
C LEU A 259 2.44 15.65 2.99
N TYR A 260 2.16 16.77 2.32
CA TYR A 260 3.11 17.87 2.23
C TYR A 260 2.38 19.21 2.26
N PHE A 261 3.08 20.27 2.62
CA PHE A 261 2.52 21.63 2.67
C PHE A 261 2.86 22.36 1.38
N ASP A 262 1.88 22.49 0.48
CA ASP A 262 2.02 23.12 -0.84
C ASP A 262 2.06 24.65 -0.78
N ASP A 263 1.78 25.23 0.40
CA ASP A 263 1.90 26.66 0.68
C ASP A 263 3.30 27.07 1.18
N LEU A 264 4.21 26.12 1.37
CA LEU A 264 5.62 26.37 1.66
C LEU A 264 6.43 26.48 0.36
N GLY A 265 7.55 27.19 0.39
CA GLY A 265 8.36 27.46 -0.81
C GLY A 265 8.98 26.20 -1.41
N GLU A 266 9.33 26.26 -2.71
CA GLU A 266 10.07 25.19 -3.38
C GLU A 266 11.39 24.90 -2.64
N GLY A 267 11.65 23.62 -2.35
CA GLY A 267 12.80 23.18 -1.54
C GLY A 267 12.55 23.10 -0.03
N GLU A 268 11.38 23.52 0.45
CA GLU A 268 10.91 23.34 1.84
C GLU A 268 9.85 22.24 1.96
N HIS A 269 9.59 21.51 0.88
CA HIS A 269 8.62 20.43 0.82
C HIS A 269 9.21 19.17 1.47
N GLU A 270 8.94 19.02 2.76
CA GLU A 270 9.10 17.76 3.47
C GLU A 270 7.79 16.97 3.35
N PHE A 271 7.89 15.66 3.15
CA PHE A 271 6.75 14.77 3.18
C PHE A 271 6.55 14.22 4.59
N PHE A 272 5.29 14.00 4.96
CA PHE A 272 4.88 13.52 6.27
C PHE A 272 3.96 12.32 6.13
N GLU A 273 4.05 11.42 7.10
CA GLU A 273 3.10 10.33 7.32
C GLU A 273 2.14 10.72 8.43
N LEU A 274 0.85 10.40 8.26
CA LEU A 274 -0.12 10.50 9.35
C LEU A 274 -0.15 9.20 10.15
N VAL A 275 0.17 9.27 11.43
CA VAL A 275 0.24 8.10 12.32
C VAL A 275 -0.68 8.24 13.53
N ARG A 276 -1.08 7.09 14.10
CA ARG A 276 -1.75 7.03 15.40
C ARG A 276 -0.72 7.00 16.52
N SER A 277 -0.93 7.81 17.55
CA SER A 277 -0.05 7.97 18.70
C SER A 277 -0.81 7.85 20.01
N LYS A 278 -0.17 7.23 21.02
CA LYS A 278 -0.67 7.21 22.41
C LYS A 278 -0.49 8.58 23.09
N THR A 279 0.40 9.42 22.58
CA THR A 279 0.77 10.72 23.16
C THR A 279 0.25 11.91 22.33
N PRO A 280 -0.19 13.00 23.00
CA PRO A 280 -0.71 14.20 22.33
C PRO A 280 0.38 15.02 21.63
N PRO A 281 -0.01 15.97 20.75
CA PRO A 281 0.87 17.02 20.23
C PRO A 281 1.71 17.69 21.33
N GLY A 282 2.98 17.98 21.02
CA GLY A 282 3.96 18.52 21.97
C GLY A 282 4.70 17.46 22.80
N ARG A 283 4.36 16.18 22.69
CA ARG A 283 5.14 15.05 23.24
C ARG A 283 5.71 14.16 22.12
N PRO A 284 6.82 13.45 22.36
CA PRO A 284 7.34 12.45 21.42
C PRO A 284 6.26 11.45 21.04
N ILE A 285 6.19 11.09 19.76
CA ILE A 285 5.20 10.14 19.22
C ILE A 285 5.45 8.77 19.84
N GLN A 286 4.41 8.18 20.43
CA GLN A 286 4.39 6.78 20.82
C GLN A 286 3.47 6.04 19.86
N LEU A 287 4.08 5.46 18.82
CA LEU A 287 3.35 4.86 17.70
C LEU A 287 2.39 3.76 18.17
N ILE A 288 1.20 3.74 17.59
CA ILE A 288 0.22 2.66 17.69
C ILE A 288 0.33 1.83 16.41
N ALA A 289 1.04 0.71 16.49
CA ALA A 289 1.36 -0.17 15.37
C ALA A 289 0.37 -1.36 15.29
N THR A 290 -0.84 -1.10 14.81
CA THR A 290 -1.81 -2.17 14.54
C THR A 290 -1.67 -2.70 13.11
N ARG A 291 -2.23 -3.88 12.83
CA ARG A 291 -2.17 -4.51 11.51
C ARG A 291 -2.94 -3.70 10.47
N ARG A 292 -4.17 -3.31 10.78
CA ARG A 292 -5.04 -2.44 9.95
C ARG A 292 -5.26 -1.08 10.62
N PRO A 293 -5.53 -0.01 9.85
CA PRO A 293 -5.74 1.33 10.40
C PRO A 293 -6.97 1.42 11.32
N PHE A 294 -7.95 0.54 11.15
CA PHE A 294 -9.17 0.51 11.96
C PHE A 294 -9.12 -0.49 13.12
N ASP A 295 -8.04 -1.24 13.31
CA ASP A 295 -7.92 -2.16 14.44
C ASP A 295 -7.82 -1.38 15.77
N ASP A 296 -8.21 -2.05 16.86
CA ASP A 296 -8.22 -1.51 18.21
C ASP A 296 -6.83 -0.94 18.59
N PRO A 297 -6.75 0.37 18.89
CA PRO A 297 -5.50 1.00 19.30
C PRO A 297 -5.05 0.63 20.72
N HIS A 298 -5.89 -0.07 21.49
CA HIS A 298 -5.68 -0.47 22.88
C HIS A 298 -5.34 0.70 23.81
N VAL A 299 -5.91 1.87 23.52
CA VAL A 299 -5.84 3.07 24.34
C VAL A 299 -7.18 3.79 24.34
N PRO A 300 -7.54 4.48 25.44
CA PRO A 300 -8.82 5.19 25.52
C PRO A 300 -8.89 6.39 24.57
N ARG A 301 -7.74 6.94 24.17
CA ARG A 301 -7.67 8.08 23.25
C ARG A 301 -6.49 7.92 22.30
N VAL A 302 -6.78 8.06 21.01
CA VAL A 302 -5.81 8.14 19.93
C VAL A 302 -5.52 9.60 19.61
N PHE A 303 -4.26 9.91 19.32
CA PHE A 303 -3.85 11.17 18.72
C PHE A 303 -3.31 10.92 17.31
N TYR A 304 -3.73 11.74 16.36
CA TYR A 304 -3.27 11.69 14.97
C TYR A 304 -2.11 12.68 14.80
N ARG A 305 -0.92 12.16 14.50
CA ARG A 305 0.33 12.92 14.53
C ARG A 305 1.01 12.86 13.16
N LEU A 306 1.68 13.95 12.78
CA LEU A 306 2.48 13.99 11.56
C LEU A 306 3.94 13.73 11.93
N ARG A 307 4.55 12.71 11.31
CA ARG A 307 6.00 12.47 11.38
C ARG A 307 6.60 12.62 9.98
N PRO A 308 7.86 13.08 9.83
CA PRO A 308 8.52 13.09 8.53
C PRO A 308 8.49 11.69 7.91
N ALA A 309 8.24 11.62 6.60
CA ALA A 309 8.25 10.37 5.85
C ALA A 309 9.63 9.73 5.95
N GLN A 310 9.65 8.42 6.18
CA GLN A 310 10.89 7.71 6.48
C GLN A 310 11.36 6.91 5.27
N GLY A 311 12.64 7.04 4.92
CA GLY A 311 13.24 6.37 3.76
C GLY A 311 13.02 7.10 2.44
N SER A 312 13.38 6.46 1.33
CA SER A 312 13.31 7.03 -0.02
C SER A 312 11.88 7.02 -0.54
N LEU A 313 11.50 8.10 -1.21
CA LEU A 313 10.27 8.16 -1.98
C LEU A 313 10.45 7.35 -3.26
N LEU A 314 9.57 6.37 -3.47
CA LEU A 314 9.63 5.49 -4.64
C LEU A 314 8.36 5.65 -5.45
N ALA A 315 8.46 5.56 -6.78
CA ALA A 315 7.30 5.67 -7.65
C ALA A 315 6.15 4.69 -7.27
N LYS A 316 6.51 3.50 -6.77
CA LYS A 316 5.56 2.44 -6.36
C LYS A 316 4.80 2.72 -5.06
N THR A 317 5.35 3.49 -4.13
CA THR A 317 4.71 3.80 -2.83
C THR A 317 4.35 5.27 -2.68
N HIS A 318 4.94 6.15 -3.48
CA HIS A 318 4.74 7.58 -3.35
C HIS A 318 3.36 8.00 -3.86
N ASN A 319 2.52 8.43 -2.91
CA ASN A 319 1.18 8.94 -3.14
C ASN A 319 1.03 10.32 -2.46
N PRO A 320 1.42 11.42 -3.14
CA PRO A 320 1.47 12.74 -2.54
C PRO A 320 0.06 13.29 -2.29
N TYR A 321 -0.10 14.00 -1.18
CA TYR A 321 -1.36 14.65 -0.82
C TYR A 321 -1.08 16.03 -0.21
N ALA A 322 -1.48 17.09 -0.90
CA ALA A 322 -1.22 18.45 -0.47
C ALA A 322 -2.03 18.84 0.78
N LEU A 323 -1.48 19.71 1.62
CA LEU A 323 -2.14 20.23 2.80
C LEU A 323 -1.96 21.75 2.86
N ASN A 324 -3.08 22.47 2.91
CA ASN A 324 -3.10 23.91 3.10
C ASN A 324 -4.34 24.36 3.89
N ALA A 325 -4.37 25.64 4.24
CA ALA A 325 -5.47 26.25 4.97
C ALA A 325 -6.83 26.12 4.26
N ALA A 326 -6.86 26.24 2.92
CA ALA A 326 -8.10 26.12 2.16
C ALA A 326 -8.69 24.71 2.26
N ARG A 327 -7.84 23.68 2.16
CA ARG A 327 -8.24 22.28 2.34
C ARG A 327 -8.70 21.99 3.75
N MET A 328 -7.98 22.47 4.78
CA MET A 328 -8.41 22.36 6.17
C MET A 328 -9.80 22.97 6.37
N GLN A 329 -10.05 24.16 5.80
CA GLN A 329 -11.34 24.84 5.90
C GLN A 329 -12.47 24.06 5.19
N ARG A 330 -12.21 23.46 4.02
CA ARG A 330 -13.17 22.59 3.33
C ARG A 330 -13.54 21.38 4.19
N ILE A 331 -12.54 20.67 4.72
CA ILE A 331 -12.76 19.50 5.59
C ILE A 331 -13.53 19.90 6.85
N LYS A 332 -13.17 21.03 7.47
CA LYS A 332 -13.90 21.59 8.61
C LYS A 332 -15.36 21.86 8.26
N SER A 333 -15.64 22.43 7.08
CA SER A 333 -17.01 22.70 6.64
C SER A 333 -17.84 21.42 6.53
N TRP A 334 -17.26 20.36 5.97
CA TRP A 334 -17.94 19.08 5.76
C TRP A 334 -18.17 18.29 7.05
N PHE A 335 -17.21 18.30 7.98
CA PHE A 335 -17.25 17.41 9.14
C PHE A 335 -17.48 18.12 10.48
N ILE A 336 -17.24 19.42 10.61
CA ILE A 336 -17.38 20.13 11.89
C ILE A 336 -18.54 21.10 11.84
N ASP A 337 -18.66 21.88 10.76
CA ASP A 337 -19.66 22.95 10.68
C ASP A 337 -21.05 22.44 10.23
N GLU A 338 -21.10 21.32 9.50
CA GLU A 338 -22.35 20.66 9.09
C GLU A 338 -23.27 20.32 10.29
N PRO A 339 -24.59 20.61 10.27
CA PRO A 339 -25.48 20.49 11.43
C PRO A 339 -25.89 19.03 11.76
N TYR A 340 -24.94 18.21 12.19
CA TYR A 340 -25.16 16.86 12.71
C TYR A 340 -24.47 16.65 14.07
N ARG A 341 -24.90 15.61 14.79
CA ARG A 341 -24.39 15.24 16.12
C ARG A 341 -23.79 13.84 16.11
N VAL A 342 -22.66 13.69 16.81
CA VAL A 342 -22.11 12.38 17.19
C VAL A 342 -22.47 12.14 18.65
N ALA A 343 -23.27 11.10 18.91
CA ALA A 343 -23.73 10.74 20.24
C ALA A 343 -22.67 9.93 21.01
N GLN A 344 -21.98 9.01 20.30
CA GLN A 344 -20.93 8.16 20.84
C GLN A 344 -19.93 7.79 19.75
N LEU A 345 -18.70 7.43 20.13
CA LEU A 345 -17.73 6.87 19.19
C LEU A 345 -18.03 5.39 18.92
N PRO A 346 -17.87 4.91 17.68
CA PRO A 346 -17.93 3.48 17.37
C PRO A 346 -16.84 2.72 18.13
N SER A 347 -17.11 1.49 18.52
CA SER A 347 -16.08 0.60 19.07
C SER A 347 -15.08 0.17 18.00
N TYR A 348 -14.05 -0.54 18.44
CA TYR A 348 -13.07 -1.19 17.56
C TYR A 348 -13.33 -2.69 17.40
N GLU A 349 -14.50 -3.18 17.82
CA GLU A 349 -14.89 -4.58 17.61
C GLU A 349 -14.89 -4.89 16.10
N PRO A 350 -14.34 -6.05 15.67
CA PRO A 350 -14.15 -6.35 14.25
C PRO A 350 -15.40 -6.15 13.38
N GLY A 351 -16.58 -6.58 13.85
CA GLY A 351 -17.85 -6.43 13.13
C GLY A 351 -18.34 -4.99 12.95
N ILE A 352 -17.79 -4.04 13.73
CA ILE A 352 -18.08 -2.61 13.59
C ILE A 352 -16.94 -1.93 12.81
N ALA A 353 -15.69 -2.15 13.22
CA ALA A 353 -14.54 -1.43 12.68
C ALA A 353 -14.23 -1.75 11.22
N ALA A 354 -14.47 -3.00 10.78
CA ALA A 354 -14.22 -3.40 9.40
C ALA A 354 -15.30 -2.90 8.41
N ASN A 355 -16.46 -2.45 8.89
CA ASN A 355 -17.55 -1.94 8.04
C ASN A 355 -17.71 -0.41 8.20
N PRO A 356 -17.26 0.39 7.21
CA PRO A 356 -17.33 1.85 7.29
C PRO A 356 -18.76 2.41 7.36
N PHE A 357 -19.74 1.67 6.85
CA PHE A 357 -21.15 2.07 6.89
C PHE A 357 -21.77 1.91 8.29
N VAL A 358 -21.12 1.12 9.15
CA VAL A 358 -21.46 0.97 10.57
C VAL A 358 -20.61 1.91 11.42
N ALA A 359 -19.28 1.84 11.32
CA ALA A 359 -18.37 2.66 12.14
C ALA A 359 -18.64 4.17 11.98
N PHE A 360 -18.90 4.63 10.75
CA PHE A 360 -19.06 6.05 10.44
C PHE A 360 -20.50 6.43 10.08
N GLU A 361 -21.50 5.66 10.54
CA GLU A 361 -22.91 5.93 10.23
C GLU A 361 -23.36 7.34 10.67
N GLN A 362 -22.75 7.86 11.74
CA GLN A 362 -23.07 9.18 12.30
C GLN A 362 -22.41 10.32 11.51
N LEU A 363 -21.50 10.03 10.57
CA LEU A 363 -20.93 11.02 9.66
C LEU A 363 -21.82 11.16 8.42
N PRO A 364 -22.13 12.38 7.97
CA PRO A 364 -22.89 12.59 6.75
C PRO A 364 -22.22 11.91 5.56
N VAL A 365 -23.01 11.22 4.75
CA VAL A 365 -22.56 10.52 3.53
C VAL A 365 -21.88 11.49 2.57
N ARG A 366 -22.46 12.68 2.41
CA ARG A 366 -21.89 13.75 1.58
C ARG A 366 -20.48 14.14 2.03
N SER A 367 -20.25 14.33 3.33
CA SER A 367 -18.95 14.74 3.88
C SER A 367 -17.87 13.69 3.64
N ARG A 368 -18.21 12.42 3.87
CA ARG A 368 -17.36 11.27 3.59
C ARG A 368 -16.99 11.17 2.13
N TYR A 369 -17.99 11.32 1.25
CA TYR A 369 -17.77 11.26 -0.19
C TYR A 369 -16.91 12.44 -0.69
N ARG A 370 -17.19 13.66 -0.24
CA ARG A 370 -16.41 14.87 -0.58
C ARG A 370 -14.93 14.73 -0.18
N LEU A 371 -14.62 14.09 0.95
CA LEU A 371 -13.23 13.82 1.33
C LEU A 371 -12.48 12.98 0.30
N MET A 372 -13.12 11.93 -0.23
CA MET A 372 -12.53 11.06 -1.25
C MET A 372 -12.47 11.73 -2.63
N LEU A 373 -13.48 12.55 -2.98
CA LEU A 373 -13.52 13.23 -4.28
C LEU A 373 -12.51 14.36 -4.42
N GLU A 374 -12.27 15.10 -3.33
CA GLU A 374 -11.35 16.25 -3.31
C GLU A 374 -9.99 15.94 -3.94
N GLU A 375 -9.47 14.73 -3.67
CA GLU A 375 -8.28 14.16 -4.31
C GLU A 375 -8.59 12.74 -4.80
N ALA A 376 -9.54 12.61 -5.72
CA ALA A 376 -9.95 11.29 -6.22
C ALA A 376 -8.80 10.50 -6.86
N GLN A 377 -7.82 11.17 -7.48
CA GLN A 377 -6.60 10.51 -7.97
C GLN A 377 -5.86 9.82 -6.82
N PHE A 378 -5.72 10.46 -5.65
CA PHE A 378 -5.11 9.84 -4.46
C PHE A 378 -5.91 8.61 -4.01
N THR A 379 -7.24 8.72 -3.93
CA THR A 379 -8.11 7.60 -3.52
C THR A 379 -8.00 6.42 -4.48
N ILE A 380 -8.10 6.64 -5.80
CA ILE A 380 -7.96 5.57 -6.80
C ILE A 380 -6.53 5.03 -6.85
N MET A 381 -5.50 5.89 -6.74
CA MET A 381 -4.11 5.44 -6.65
C MET A 381 -3.86 4.59 -5.41
N GLY A 382 -4.61 4.77 -4.32
CA GLY A 382 -4.57 3.91 -3.15
C GLY A 382 -4.84 2.43 -3.49
N PHE A 383 -5.68 2.14 -4.48
CA PHE A 383 -5.98 0.76 -4.91
C PHE A 383 -4.82 0.13 -5.68
N ILE A 384 -3.98 0.97 -6.31
CA ILE A 384 -2.87 0.56 -7.17
C ILE A 384 -1.55 0.51 -6.40
N LYS A 385 -1.30 1.53 -5.57
CA LYS A 385 -0.07 1.76 -4.79
C LYS A 385 -0.26 1.50 -3.29
N GLY A 386 -1.34 0.79 -2.94
CA GLY A 386 -1.77 0.57 -1.56
C GLY A 386 -0.82 -0.33 -0.75
N PRO A 387 -1.32 -1.20 0.15
CA PRO A 387 -0.48 -2.17 0.87
C PRO A 387 0.26 -3.18 -0.05
N VAL A 388 0.03 -3.10 -1.36
CA VAL A 388 0.62 -3.97 -2.37
C VAL A 388 1.62 -3.19 -3.21
N CYS A 389 2.85 -3.67 -3.26
CA CYS A 389 3.90 -3.17 -4.13
C CYS A 389 4.22 -4.11 -5.30
N ARG A 390 3.59 -5.29 -5.33
CA ARG A 390 3.71 -6.26 -6.42
C ARG A 390 2.41 -6.24 -7.23
N GLY A 391 2.39 -5.49 -8.33
CA GLY A 391 1.12 -5.10 -8.97
C GLY A 391 0.23 -6.26 -9.36
N GLN A 392 0.75 -7.40 -9.84
CA GLN A 392 -0.10 -8.56 -10.19
C GLN A 392 -1.01 -9.03 -9.03
N VAL A 393 -0.62 -8.79 -7.77
CA VAL A 393 -1.44 -9.12 -6.61
C VAL A 393 -2.64 -8.18 -6.47
N ALA A 394 -2.51 -6.91 -6.86
CA ALA A 394 -3.51 -5.86 -6.68
C ALA A 394 -4.29 -5.47 -7.96
N ILE A 395 -3.64 -5.46 -9.13
CA ILE A 395 -4.19 -4.87 -10.36
C ILE A 395 -4.59 -5.90 -11.43
N ASN A 396 -4.55 -7.20 -11.14
CA ASN A 396 -5.00 -8.22 -12.10
C ASN A 396 -6.50 -8.25 -12.35
N VAL A 397 -7.27 -7.50 -11.56
CA VAL A 397 -8.73 -7.40 -11.62
C VAL A 397 -9.24 -6.14 -12.33
N ILE A 398 -8.33 -5.37 -12.95
CA ILE A 398 -8.68 -4.17 -13.73
C ILE A 398 -8.25 -4.32 -15.19
N ASN A 399 -8.96 -3.63 -16.09
CA ASN A 399 -8.59 -3.53 -17.50
C ASN A 399 -7.33 -2.68 -17.69
N ASP A 400 -6.65 -2.87 -18.82
CA ASP A 400 -5.38 -2.19 -19.12
C ASP A 400 -5.57 -0.68 -19.35
N TYR A 401 -6.75 -0.26 -19.83
CA TYR A 401 -7.09 1.13 -20.12
C TYR A 401 -8.59 1.38 -19.92
N PHE A 402 -8.96 2.24 -18.97
CA PHE A 402 -10.35 2.60 -18.69
C PHE A 402 -10.47 3.99 -18.05
N TRP A 403 -11.66 4.58 -18.18
CA TRP A 403 -12.01 5.84 -17.54
C TRP A 403 -12.75 5.61 -16.22
N VAL A 404 -12.56 6.54 -15.27
CA VAL A 404 -13.30 6.60 -14.01
C VAL A 404 -13.93 7.97 -13.87
N GLY A 405 -15.25 7.99 -13.65
CA GLY A 405 -16.01 9.17 -13.26
C GLY A 405 -16.72 8.97 -11.93
N PHE A 406 -17.34 10.02 -11.43
CA PHE A 406 -17.95 10.03 -10.11
C PHE A 406 -19.38 10.57 -10.17
N LEU A 407 -20.26 10.07 -9.31
CA LEU A 407 -21.58 10.69 -9.11
C LEU A 407 -21.42 12.02 -8.38
N ASP A 408 -22.23 13.01 -8.73
CA ASP A 408 -22.26 14.30 -8.06
C ASP A 408 -22.72 14.14 -6.58
N PRO A 409 -21.88 14.52 -5.60
CA PRO A 409 -22.20 14.43 -4.17
C PRO A 409 -23.38 15.33 -3.75
N ASP A 410 -23.75 16.32 -4.55
CA ASP A 410 -24.83 17.27 -4.29
C ASP A 410 -26.11 16.98 -5.09
N HIS A 411 -26.09 15.99 -5.98
CA HIS A 411 -27.27 15.61 -6.76
C HIS A 411 -28.35 14.96 -5.88
N PRO A 412 -29.66 15.20 -6.10
CA PRO A 412 -30.74 14.63 -5.28
C PRO A 412 -30.72 13.08 -5.15
N ILE A 413 -30.10 12.39 -6.10
CA ILE A 413 -29.91 10.93 -6.06
C ILE A 413 -29.03 10.48 -4.87
N GLN A 414 -28.28 11.40 -4.25
CA GLN A 414 -27.46 11.12 -3.08
C GLN A 414 -28.27 10.63 -1.86
N GLU A 415 -29.55 11.03 -1.73
CA GLU A 415 -30.43 10.46 -0.70
C GLU A 415 -30.64 8.95 -0.90
N SER A 416 -30.65 8.50 -2.16
CA SER A 416 -30.68 7.07 -2.45
C SER A 416 -29.36 6.38 -2.07
N GLN A 417 -28.22 7.06 -2.23
CA GLN A 417 -26.92 6.55 -1.76
C GLN A 417 -26.87 6.39 -0.24
N LYS A 418 -27.53 7.30 0.50
CA LYS A 418 -27.69 7.19 1.96
C LYS A 418 -28.57 6.01 2.38
N PHE A 419 -29.67 5.76 1.65
CA PHE A 419 -30.48 4.57 1.87
C PHE A 419 -29.67 3.29 1.61
N LEU A 420 -28.95 3.24 0.49
CA LEU A 420 -28.12 2.09 0.13
C LEU A 420 -26.99 1.83 1.14
N ALA A 421 -26.37 2.90 1.64
CA ALA A 421 -25.39 2.79 2.73
C ALA A 421 -25.97 2.14 4.00
N THR A 422 -27.28 2.30 4.24
CA THR A 422 -27.95 1.63 5.37
C THR A 422 -28.16 0.14 5.12
N THR A 423 -28.46 -0.25 3.88
CA THR A 423 -28.53 -1.68 3.48
C THR A 423 -27.17 -2.37 3.61
N LEU A 424 -26.07 -1.65 3.35
CA LEU A 424 -24.70 -2.17 3.46
C LEU A 424 -24.21 -2.42 4.88
N LYS A 425 -24.97 -2.01 5.91
CA LYS A 425 -24.65 -2.35 7.31
C LYS A 425 -24.69 -3.85 7.58
N GLN A 426 -25.44 -4.60 6.77
CA GLN A 426 -25.58 -6.05 6.86
C GLN A 426 -24.67 -6.80 5.89
N LEU A 427 -23.97 -6.09 5.01
CA LEU A 427 -23.08 -6.70 4.02
C LEU A 427 -21.70 -6.88 4.64
N GLU A 428 -21.22 -8.12 4.66
CA GLU A 428 -19.87 -8.43 5.10
C GLU A 428 -18.89 -8.20 3.94
N LEU A 429 -17.92 -7.32 4.14
CA LEU A 429 -16.77 -7.21 3.23
C LEU A 429 -15.71 -8.26 3.61
N PRO A 430 -14.97 -8.82 2.64
CA PRO A 430 -13.92 -9.82 2.91
C PRO A 430 -12.66 -9.12 3.45
N ILE A 431 -12.78 -8.60 4.67
CA ILE A 431 -11.81 -7.70 5.30
C ILE A 431 -11.32 -8.25 6.64
N GLY A 432 -11.96 -9.29 7.19
CA GLY A 432 -11.74 -9.73 8.58
C GLY A 432 -11.39 -11.20 8.80
N GLU A 433 -11.28 -12.05 7.77
CA GLU A 433 -11.20 -13.50 8.00
C GLU A 433 -9.79 -14.09 7.91
N GLU A 434 -9.43 -14.81 8.98
CA GLU A 434 -8.07 -15.30 9.23
C GLU A 434 -7.88 -16.77 8.80
N ASN A 435 -8.92 -17.46 8.31
CA ASN A 435 -8.94 -18.92 8.14
C ASN A 435 -9.35 -19.41 6.73
N PHE A 436 -8.84 -20.60 6.35
CA PHE A 436 -9.06 -21.28 5.06
C PHE A 436 -10.53 -21.59 4.71
N THR A 437 -11.45 -21.55 5.68
CA THR A 437 -12.91 -21.68 5.46
C THR A 437 -13.48 -20.55 4.59
N GLY A 438 -12.73 -19.47 4.38
CA GLY A 438 -13.13 -18.33 3.57
C GLY A 438 -13.48 -18.67 2.11
N LEU A 439 -12.90 -19.71 1.50
CA LEU A 439 -13.25 -20.08 0.12
C LEU A 439 -14.72 -20.50 -0.03
N LEU A 440 -15.31 -21.10 1.00
CA LEU A 440 -16.74 -21.46 1.02
C LEU A 440 -17.65 -20.23 1.19
N LYS A 441 -17.14 -19.15 1.80
CA LYS A 441 -17.84 -17.87 1.96
C LYS A 441 -17.90 -17.01 0.69
N TRP A 442 -17.15 -17.34 -0.35
CA TRP A 442 -17.30 -16.66 -1.64
C TRP A 442 -18.76 -16.69 -2.13
N ARG A 443 -19.46 -17.81 -1.94
CA ARG A 443 -20.88 -17.95 -2.29
C ARG A 443 -21.80 -17.05 -1.46
N SER A 444 -21.46 -16.77 -0.19
CA SER A 444 -22.23 -15.83 0.62
C SER A 444 -21.98 -14.40 0.17
N TYR A 445 -20.73 -14.00 -0.08
CA TYR A 445 -20.41 -12.66 -0.60
C TYR A 445 -21.09 -12.39 -1.95
N ALA A 446 -21.03 -13.36 -2.88
CA ALA A 446 -21.72 -13.24 -4.16
C ALA A 446 -23.24 -13.06 -3.99
N ARG A 447 -23.86 -13.80 -3.06
CA ARG A 447 -25.29 -13.67 -2.76
C ARG A 447 -25.64 -12.32 -2.13
N GLU A 448 -24.84 -11.87 -1.16
CA GLU A 448 -25.02 -10.57 -0.51
C GLU A 448 -24.90 -9.42 -1.51
N GLU A 449 -23.93 -9.51 -2.41
CA GLU A 449 -23.75 -8.54 -3.48
C GLU A 449 -24.93 -8.54 -4.46
N THR A 450 -25.37 -9.72 -4.93
CA THR A 450 -26.58 -9.81 -5.78
C THR A 450 -27.80 -9.20 -5.10
N ASN A 451 -28.02 -9.51 -3.81
CA ASN A 451 -29.14 -8.94 -3.05
C ASN A 451 -29.04 -7.40 -2.93
N TYR A 452 -27.84 -6.88 -2.72
CA TYR A 452 -27.58 -5.44 -2.71
C TYR A 452 -27.88 -4.81 -4.07
N LEU A 453 -27.42 -5.41 -5.17
CA LEU A 453 -27.68 -4.94 -6.53
C LEU A 453 -29.17 -4.97 -6.88
N HIS A 454 -29.91 -6.00 -6.46
CA HIS A 454 -31.38 -6.06 -6.62
C HIS A 454 -32.07 -4.92 -5.87
N ALA A 455 -31.69 -4.68 -4.61
CA ALA A 455 -32.24 -3.58 -3.81
C ALA A 455 -31.92 -2.22 -4.43
N LYS A 456 -30.69 -2.04 -4.92
CA LYS A 456 -30.24 -0.84 -5.65
C LYS A 456 -31.07 -0.63 -6.90
N SER A 457 -31.17 -1.63 -7.77
CA SER A 457 -31.92 -1.51 -9.03
C SER A 457 -33.40 -1.25 -8.79
N LYS A 458 -34.03 -1.90 -7.80
CA LYS A 458 -35.41 -1.61 -7.40
C LYS A 458 -35.61 -0.16 -6.98
N LEU A 459 -34.71 0.37 -6.14
CA LEU A 459 -34.76 1.77 -5.71
C LEU A 459 -34.55 2.72 -6.89
N MET A 460 -33.53 2.47 -7.72
CA MET A 460 -33.20 3.31 -8.87
C MET A 460 -34.33 3.34 -9.89
N ASN A 461 -34.96 2.20 -10.17
CA ASN A 461 -36.13 2.13 -11.05
C ASN A 461 -37.36 2.87 -10.49
N THR A 462 -37.39 3.18 -9.19
CA THR A 462 -38.47 3.96 -8.57
C THR A 462 -38.15 5.46 -8.56
N VAL A 463 -36.89 5.83 -8.33
CA VAL A 463 -36.47 7.23 -8.19
C VAL A 463 -36.18 7.89 -9.54
N LEU A 464 -35.61 7.14 -10.49
CA LEU A 464 -35.15 7.65 -11.79
C LEU A 464 -36.22 7.48 -12.86
N VAL A 465 -37.37 8.13 -12.64
CA VAL A 465 -38.54 8.09 -13.54
C VAL A 465 -38.97 9.49 -13.97
N GLY A 466 -39.68 9.58 -15.10
CA GLY A 466 -40.27 10.84 -15.56
C GLY A 466 -39.22 11.90 -15.88
N ASN A 467 -39.16 12.98 -15.11
CA ASN A 467 -38.17 14.06 -15.30
C ASN A 467 -36.82 13.79 -14.60
N ASN A 468 -36.72 12.69 -13.85
CA ASN A 468 -35.51 12.33 -13.09
C ASN A 468 -34.68 11.23 -13.78
N LEU A 469 -34.83 11.05 -15.09
CA LEU A 469 -34.10 10.03 -15.84
C LEU A 469 -32.58 10.25 -15.77
N THR A 470 -31.82 9.16 -15.93
CA THR A 470 -30.36 9.18 -15.92
C THR A 470 -29.80 10.12 -16.97
N ASN A 471 -28.98 11.08 -16.56
CA ASN A 471 -28.38 12.04 -17.47
C ASN A 471 -27.04 12.57 -16.93
N LEU A 472 -26.33 13.36 -17.74
CA LEU A 472 -24.98 13.84 -17.41
C LEU A 472 -24.92 14.76 -16.19
N SER A 473 -26.02 15.40 -15.78
CA SER A 473 -26.06 16.22 -14.56
C SER A 473 -25.89 15.41 -13.27
N MET A 474 -25.94 14.08 -13.36
CA MET A 474 -25.68 13.19 -12.23
C MET A 474 -24.18 12.96 -12.01
N LEU A 475 -23.33 13.35 -12.96
CA LEU A 475 -21.89 13.20 -12.86
C LEU A 475 -21.28 14.43 -12.21
N TRP A 476 -20.32 14.19 -11.32
CA TRP A 476 -19.56 15.26 -10.70
C TRP A 476 -18.62 15.90 -11.73
N ASP A 477 -18.69 17.22 -11.85
CA ASP A 477 -17.88 18.01 -12.79
C ASP A 477 -16.66 18.68 -12.13
N GLY A 478 -16.35 18.30 -10.89
CA GLY A 478 -15.24 18.90 -10.14
C GLY A 478 -15.58 20.25 -9.52
N ASP A 479 -16.86 20.58 -9.36
CA ASP A 479 -17.32 21.93 -9.04
C ASP A 479 -16.79 22.96 -10.07
N GLY A 480 -16.64 22.51 -11.31
CA GLY A 480 -16.09 23.25 -12.46
C GLY A 480 -14.58 23.47 -12.46
N ASN A 481 -13.84 23.14 -11.39
CA ASN A 481 -12.41 23.47 -11.27
C ASN A 481 -11.50 22.33 -10.79
N ASN A 482 -12.05 21.23 -10.25
CA ASN A 482 -11.24 20.12 -9.74
C ASN A 482 -10.96 19.10 -10.86
N PRO A 483 -9.70 18.93 -11.30
CA PRO A 483 -9.34 17.99 -12.36
C PRO A 483 -9.52 16.52 -11.96
N ASN A 484 -9.75 16.22 -10.69
CA ASN A 484 -10.08 14.87 -10.20
C ASN A 484 -11.49 14.40 -10.58
N ALA A 485 -12.32 15.23 -11.24
CA ALA A 485 -13.68 14.89 -11.67
C ALA A 485 -13.76 13.68 -12.61
N ALA A 486 -12.71 13.47 -13.39
CA ALA A 486 -12.54 12.32 -14.26
C ALA A 486 -11.09 11.85 -14.20
N LEU A 487 -10.88 10.54 -14.26
CA LEU A 487 -9.57 9.94 -14.22
C LEU A 487 -9.42 8.92 -15.34
N THR A 488 -8.18 8.71 -15.77
CA THR A 488 -7.80 7.64 -16.68
C THR A 488 -6.81 6.72 -15.99
N VAL A 489 -7.08 5.42 -16.06
CA VAL A 489 -6.20 4.39 -15.48
C VAL A 489 -5.51 3.64 -16.61
N PHE A 490 -4.18 3.57 -16.53
CA PHE A 490 -3.33 2.76 -17.40
C PHE A 490 -2.68 1.66 -16.57
N ARG A 491 -2.94 0.41 -16.88
CA ARG A 491 -2.22 -0.74 -16.32
C ARG A 491 -1.17 -1.23 -17.32
N ASN A 492 0.07 -1.29 -16.85
CA ASN A 492 1.23 -1.80 -17.56
C ASN A 492 1.65 -3.13 -16.92
N PHE A 493 0.90 -4.20 -17.21
CA PHE A 493 1.11 -5.56 -16.70
C PHE A 493 1.17 -5.67 -15.16
N ASP A 494 2.32 -5.40 -14.54
CA ASP A 494 2.61 -5.49 -13.10
C ASP A 494 2.68 -4.12 -12.39
N SER A 495 2.31 -3.03 -13.08
CA SER A 495 2.18 -1.69 -12.51
C SER A 495 0.97 -0.95 -13.10
N ALA A 496 0.52 0.13 -12.46
CA ALA A 496 -0.50 1.00 -13.03
C ALA A 496 -0.26 2.48 -12.68
N SER A 497 -0.84 3.36 -13.48
CA SER A 497 -0.81 4.81 -13.31
C SER A 497 -2.23 5.36 -13.42
N VAL A 498 -2.51 6.40 -12.63
CA VAL A 498 -3.76 7.13 -12.68
C VAL A 498 -3.43 8.57 -13.05
N VAL A 499 -4.08 9.08 -14.08
CA VAL A 499 -3.92 10.47 -14.52
C VAL A 499 -5.27 11.19 -14.50
N GLN A 500 -5.23 12.49 -14.27
CA GLN A 500 -6.43 13.34 -14.26
C GLN A 500 -6.92 13.61 -15.70
N GLY A 501 -8.24 13.61 -15.87
CA GLY A 501 -8.92 13.78 -17.15
C GLY A 501 -9.18 12.46 -17.91
N LEU A 502 -9.97 12.57 -18.98
CA LEU A 502 -10.22 11.51 -19.97
C LEU A 502 -9.12 11.58 -21.04
N VAL A 503 -7.99 10.92 -20.79
CA VAL A 503 -6.76 11.04 -21.59
C VAL A 503 -6.64 9.84 -22.54
N GLY A 504 -6.43 10.10 -23.83
CA GLY A 504 -6.26 9.06 -24.86
C GLY A 504 -7.49 8.88 -25.74
N GLU A 505 -7.53 7.77 -26.49
CA GLU A 505 -8.71 7.39 -27.30
C GLU A 505 -9.84 6.86 -26.41
N GLN A 506 -11.01 6.57 -26.97
CA GLN A 506 -12.09 5.96 -26.18
C GLN A 506 -11.68 4.55 -25.69
N PRO A 507 -11.61 4.30 -24.36
CA PRO A 507 -11.29 2.98 -23.83
C PRO A 507 -12.42 2.00 -24.09
N GLN A 508 -12.12 0.71 -23.92
CA GLN A 508 -13.14 -0.32 -23.98
C GLN A 508 -14.20 -0.13 -22.91
N THR A 509 -13.81 0.09 -21.65
CA THR A 509 -14.74 0.23 -20.52
C THR A 509 -14.53 1.55 -19.78
N ALA A 510 -15.53 1.91 -18.97
CA ALA A 510 -15.47 3.00 -18.02
C ALA A 510 -16.25 2.63 -16.76
N MET A 511 -15.93 3.28 -15.64
CA MET A 511 -16.64 3.10 -14.36
C MET A 511 -17.16 4.44 -13.85
N ILE A 512 -18.39 4.45 -13.33
CA ILE A 512 -18.91 5.57 -12.54
C ILE A 512 -19.05 5.13 -11.09
N LEU A 513 -18.40 5.84 -10.19
CA LEU A 513 -18.35 5.49 -8.77
C LEU A 513 -19.22 6.46 -7.97
N GLY A 514 -20.22 5.92 -7.27
CA GLY A 514 -20.91 6.64 -6.19
C GLY A 514 -20.26 6.36 -4.84
N TYR A 515 -20.69 7.08 -3.80
CA TYR A 515 -20.14 6.93 -2.45
C TYR A 515 -20.04 5.47 -1.95
N PRO A 516 -21.12 4.66 -1.96
CA PRO A 516 -21.06 3.31 -1.40
C PRO A 516 -20.12 2.39 -2.16
N LEU A 517 -20.02 2.55 -3.48
CA LEU A 517 -19.10 1.78 -4.30
C LEU A 517 -17.65 2.19 -4.02
N LEU A 518 -17.34 3.49 -4.01
CA LEU A 518 -15.99 3.98 -3.76
C LEU A 518 -15.47 3.60 -2.37
N GLU A 519 -16.31 3.74 -1.33
CA GLU A 519 -15.97 3.38 0.05
C GLU A 519 -15.71 1.87 0.20
N ARG A 520 -16.52 1.01 -0.43
CA ARG A 520 -16.29 -0.45 -0.42
C ARG A 520 -14.97 -0.80 -1.10
N ILE A 521 -14.65 -0.19 -2.25
CA ILE A 521 -13.37 -0.44 -2.94
C ILE A 521 -12.20 -0.03 -2.04
N HIS A 522 -12.28 1.14 -1.38
CA HIS A 522 -11.25 1.60 -0.45
C HIS A 522 -11.03 0.64 0.72
N TYR A 523 -12.11 0.20 1.38
CA TYR A 523 -11.98 -0.74 2.50
C TYR A 523 -11.51 -2.12 2.05
N LEU A 524 -11.92 -2.57 0.87
CA LEU A 524 -11.49 -3.85 0.32
C LEU A 524 -9.99 -3.88 -0.02
N LEU A 525 -9.49 -2.84 -0.69
CA LEU A 525 -8.17 -2.83 -1.33
C LEU A 525 -7.11 -2.02 -0.59
N VAL A 526 -7.51 -1.17 0.36
CA VAL A 526 -6.60 -0.24 1.05
C VAL A 526 -6.64 -0.44 2.56
N ALA A 527 -7.74 -0.06 3.21
CA ALA A 527 -7.81 -0.09 4.67
C ALA A 527 -7.85 -1.53 5.21
N GLY A 528 -8.56 -2.41 4.51
CA GLY A 528 -8.75 -3.82 4.90
C GLY A 528 -7.78 -4.80 4.28
N PHE A 529 -7.12 -4.41 3.18
CA PHE A 529 -6.23 -5.32 2.47
C PHE A 529 -4.98 -5.61 3.28
N ASP A 530 -4.68 -6.89 3.42
CA ASP A 530 -3.65 -7.38 4.32
C ASP A 530 -2.69 -8.31 3.58
N VAL A 531 -1.57 -7.73 3.20
CA VAL A 531 -0.44 -8.38 2.51
C VAL A 531 0.21 -9.48 3.36
N PHE A 532 0.14 -9.36 4.69
CA PHE A 532 0.61 -10.37 5.64
C PHE A 532 -0.43 -11.48 5.87
N GLY A 533 -1.62 -11.35 5.26
CA GLY A 533 -2.77 -12.24 5.40
C GLY A 533 -2.64 -13.53 4.61
N THR A 534 -3.67 -14.38 4.71
CA THR A 534 -3.74 -15.67 4.00
C THR A 534 -3.99 -15.48 2.50
N VAL A 535 -3.68 -16.51 1.71
CA VAL A 535 -4.02 -16.54 0.28
C VAL A 535 -5.54 -16.49 0.06
N ALA A 536 -6.31 -17.09 0.97
CA ALA A 536 -7.77 -17.05 0.91
C ALA A 536 -8.30 -15.60 0.99
N HIS A 537 -7.77 -14.80 1.91
CA HIS A 537 -8.09 -13.36 2.02
C HIS A 537 -7.77 -12.62 0.72
N GLN A 538 -6.56 -12.80 0.19
CA GLN A 538 -6.14 -12.11 -1.04
C GLN A 538 -6.99 -12.51 -2.25
N LEU A 539 -7.36 -13.79 -2.37
CA LEU A 539 -8.22 -14.27 -3.45
C LEU A 539 -9.65 -13.76 -3.31
N GLN A 540 -10.23 -13.77 -2.10
CA GLN A 540 -11.56 -13.22 -1.85
C GLN A 540 -11.64 -11.73 -2.19
N ALA A 541 -10.63 -10.94 -1.79
CA ALA A 541 -10.57 -9.53 -2.11
C ALA A 541 -10.55 -9.30 -3.64
N ARG A 542 -9.77 -10.11 -4.38
CA ARG A 542 -9.75 -10.06 -5.85
C ARG A 542 -11.10 -10.39 -6.46
N LEU A 543 -11.68 -11.52 -6.07
CA LEU A 543 -12.97 -11.96 -6.61
C LEU A 543 -14.06 -10.93 -6.30
N TYR A 544 -14.09 -10.38 -5.09
CA TYR A 544 -15.08 -9.37 -4.71
C TYR A 544 -14.90 -8.06 -5.49
N MET A 545 -13.66 -7.70 -5.83
CA MET A 545 -13.39 -6.53 -6.67
C MET A 545 -13.99 -6.66 -8.08
N ASP A 546 -14.11 -7.87 -8.64
CA ASP A 546 -14.80 -8.06 -9.92
C ASP A 546 -16.26 -7.58 -9.82
N PHE A 547 -16.99 -7.92 -8.75
CA PHE A 547 -18.36 -7.42 -8.58
C PHE A 547 -18.41 -5.89 -8.49
N LEU A 548 -17.51 -5.28 -7.72
CA LEU A 548 -17.44 -3.82 -7.58
C LEU A 548 -17.11 -3.14 -8.91
N ARG A 549 -16.22 -3.72 -9.71
CA ARG A 549 -15.91 -3.26 -11.06
C ARG A 549 -17.14 -3.32 -11.96
N MET A 550 -17.81 -4.48 -12.01
CA MET A 550 -19.01 -4.66 -12.81
C MET A 550 -20.11 -3.67 -12.41
N GLU A 551 -20.30 -3.41 -11.11
CA GLU A 551 -21.24 -2.38 -10.65
C GLU A 551 -20.91 -0.98 -11.20
N GLY A 552 -19.63 -0.58 -11.14
CA GLY A 552 -19.18 0.70 -11.68
C GLY A 552 -19.40 0.82 -13.18
N GLU A 553 -19.16 -0.26 -13.91
CA GLU A 553 -19.41 -0.38 -15.35
C GLU A 553 -20.92 -0.32 -15.67
N PHE A 554 -21.76 -1.00 -14.90
CA PHE A 554 -23.23 -0.93 -15.06
C PHE A 554 -23.79 0.46 -14.80
N ASN A 555 -23.20 1.24 -13.90
CA ASN A 555 -23.57 2.65 -13.71
C ASN A 555 -23.35 3.48 -14.99
N VAL A 556 -22.35 3.13 -15.82
CA VAL A 556 -22.15 3.75 -17.15
C VAL A 556 -23.23 3.31 -18.12
N LEU A 557 -23.52 2.01 -18.16
CA LEU A 557 -24.59 1.48 -19.04
C LEU A 557 -25.95 2.11 -18.73
N ALA A 558 -26.22 2.49 -17.48
CA ALA A 558 -27.43 3.19 -17.07
C ALA A 558 -27.61 4.57 -17.76
N LEU A 559 -26.54 5.19 -18.25
CA LEU A 559 -26.61 6.42 -19.05
C LEU A 559 -26.93 6.17 -20.52
N LEU A 560 -26.76 4.94 -21.02
CA LEU A 560 -27.03 4.59 -22.42
C LEU A 560 -28.53 4.35 -22.67
N PRO A 561 -29.00 4.48 -23.93
CA PRO A 561 -30.34 4.05 -24.32
C PRO A 561 -30.56 2.57 -23.99
N VAL A 562 -31.75 2.19 -23.51
CA VAL A 562 -32.04 0.82 -23.06
C VAL A 562 -31.71 -0.22 -24.14
N GLU A 563 -32.02 0.07 -25.39
CA GLU A 563 -31.77 -0.80 -26.54
C GLU A 563 -30.28 -1.05 -26.84
N ALA A 564 -29.39 -0.14 -26.43
CA ALA A 564 -27.96 -0.25 -26.67
C ALA A 564 -27.22 -1.00 -25.54
N ARG A 565 -27.79 -1.03 -24.33
CA ARG A 565 -27.10 -1.52 -23.11
C ARG A 565 -26.56 -2.94 -23.25
N ASN A 566 -27.39 -3.87 -23.71
CA ASN A 566 -26.99 -5.28 -23.85
C ASN A 566 -25.89 -5.45 -24.88
N THR A 567 -26.00 -4.79 -26.04
CA THR A 567 -24.96 -4.82 -27.09
C THR A 567 -23.61 -4.31 -26.58
N VAL A 568 -23.61 -3.21 -25.81
CA VAL A 568 -22.38 -2.65 -25.23
C VAL A 568 -21.82 -3.56 -24.14
N ARG A 569 -22.67 -4.06 -23.24
CA ARG A 569 -22.31 -5.05 -22.21
C ARG A 569 -21.66 -6.29 -22.83
N ASP A 570 -22.32 -6.91 -23.80
CA ASP A 570 -21.83 -8.15 -24.42
C ASP A 570 -20.50 -7.92 -25.14
N ARG A 571 -20.31 -6.72 -25.70
CA ARG A 571 -19.01 -6.30 -26.23
C ARG A 571 -17.97 -6.17 -25.12
N TRP A 572 -18.28 -5.53 -24.00
CA TRP A 572 -17.34 -5.34 -22.88
C TRP A 572 -16.87 -6.66 -22.28
N TYR A 573 -17.80 -7.61 -22.14
CA TYR A 573 -17.55 -8.92 -21.53
C TYR A 573 -17.33 -10.05 -22.53
N ARG A 574 -17.04 -9.73 -23.80
CA ARG A 574 -16.72 -10.75 -24.82
C ARG A 574 -15.61 -11.67 -24.33
N ASN A 575 -15.83 -12.98 -24.44
CA ASN A 575 -14.93 -14.04 -23.94
C ASN A 575 -14.85 -14.16 -22.41
N ALA A 576 -15.77 -13.56 -21.66
CA ALA A 576 -15.92 -13.86 -20.24
C ALA A 576 -16.35 -15.33 -20.05
N ALA A 577 -16.07 -15.89 -18.87
CA ALA A 577 -16.52 -17.23 -18.52
C ALA A 577 -18.06 -17.28 -18.38
N ASP A 578 -18.65 -18.45 -18.58
CA ASP A 578 -20.11 -18.66 -18.52
C ASP A 578 -20.70 -18.22 -17.17
N GLU A 579 -19.95 -18.38 -16.07
CA GLU A 579 -20.38 -17.93 -14.74
C GLU A 579 -20.50 -16.41 -14.65
N VAL A 580 -19.64 -15.67 -15.35
CA VAL A 580 -19.72 -14.21 -15.43
C VAL A 580 -20.95 -13.82 -16.23
N TYR A 581 -21.19 -14.45 -17.39
CA TYR A 581 -22.41 -14.21 -18.17
C TYR A 581 -23.68 -14.52 -17.36
N ALA A 582 -23.71 -15.63 -16.62
CA ALA A 582 -24.84 -15.98 -15.77
C ALA A 582 -25.10 -14.93 -14.67
N HIS A 583 -24.06 -14.29 -14.14
CA HIS A 583 -24.20 -13.18 -13.21
C HIS A 583 -24.70 -11.90 -13.90
N LEU A 584 -24.19 -11.58 -15.09
CA LEU A 584 -24.59 -10.40 -15.88
C LEU A 584 -26.01 -10.48 -16.44
N ASP A 585 -26.53 -11.69 -16.65
CA ASP A 585 -27.87 -11.95 -17.21
C ASP A 585 -28.97 -12.08 -16.12
N ASP A 586 -28.65 -11.86 -14.84
CA ASP A 586 -29.64 -11.79 -13.78
C ASP A 586 -30.55 -10.56 -13.97
N SER A 587 -31.71 -10.79 -14.59
CA SER A 587 -32.65 -9.75 -14.97
C SER A 587 -33.25 -8.99 -13.78
N GLN A 588 -33.20 -9.55 -12.57
CA GLN A 588 -33.68 -8.89 -11.35
C GLN A 588 -32.69 -7.81 -10.84
N ALA A 589 -31.44 -7.87 -11.29
CA ALA A 589 -30.44 -6.85 -11.04
C ALA A 589 -30.50 -5.68 -12.03
N LEU A 590 -31.38 -5.72 -13.05
CA LEU A 590 -31.36 -4.75 -14.14
C LEU A 590 -32.11 -3.45 -13.83
N PHE A 591 -31.41 -2.34 -14.08
CA PHE A 591 -32.00 -1.01 -14.22
C PHE A 591 -32.62 -0.86 -15.62
N PHE A 592 -33.93 -0.63 -15.69
CA PHE A 592 -34.69 -0.65 -16.95
C PHE A 592 -35.23 0.71 -17.40
N GLN A 593 -35.04 1.77 -16.60
CA GLN A 593 -35.49 3.11 -16.98
C GLN A 593 -34.69 3.63 -18.18
N GLN A 594 -35.35 4.43 -19.03
CA GLN A 594 -34.71 5.06 -20.18
C GLN A 594 -33.66 6.08 -19.76
N SER A 595 -32.69 6.32 -20.64
CA SER A 595 -31.78 7.44 -20.46
C SER A 595 -32.49 8.76 -20.74
N GLY A 596 -32.23 9.76 -19.90
CA GLY A 596 -32.62 11.15 -20.13
C GLY A 596 -31.68 11.90 -21.08
N ILE A 597 -30.60 11.25 -21.55
CA ILE A 597 -29.67 11.84 -22.51
C ILE A 597 -30.24 11.72 -23.92
N VAL A 598 -30.26 12.84 -24.65
CA VAL A 598 -30.59 12.86 -26.07
C VAL A 598 -29.36 12.50 -26.88
N TYR A 599 -29.27 11.25 -27.30
CA TYR A 599 -28.22 10.79 -28.21
C TYR A 599 -28.52 11.23 -29.64
N LYS A 600 -27.48 11.73 -30.32
CA LYS A 600 -27.52 12.03 -31.75
C LYS A 600 -26.56 11.07 -32.43
N THR A 601 -26.99 10.48 -33.53
CA THR A 601 -26.08 9.83 -34.47
C THR A 601 -25.46 10.92 -35.32
N ASP A 602 -24.14 10.88 -35.48
CA ASP A 602 -23.44 11.70 -36.48
C ASP A 602 -23.79 11.27 -37.91
#